data_AF-A0A963K2S7-F1
#
_entry.id   AF-A0A963K2S7-F1
#
_cell.length_a   1.000
_cell.length_b   1.000
_cell.length_c   1.000
_cell.angle_alpha   90.00
_cell.angle_beta   90.00
_cell.angle_gamma   90.00
#
_symmetry.space_group_name_H-M   'P 1'
#
loop_
_entity.id
_entity.type
_entity.pdbx_description
1 polymer ?
#
loop_
_entity_poly.entity_id
_entity_poly.type
_entity_poly.pdbx_seq_one_letter_code
_entity_poly.pdbx_strand_id
1 'polypeptide(L)' 'MHDVKWLREDPAAFDAALARRGVAPCAAELLALDKEWRALETRVQEDQALRNRLSKEIGQRRGPDG' A
#
# COMPACT_ATOMS: atom_id res chain seq x y z
N MET A 1 8.11 7.61 7.89
CA MET A 1 7.53 7.32 6.55
C MET A 1 7.93 8.49 5.67
N HIS A 2 8.83 8.26 4.69
CA HIS A 2 9.33 9.31 3.78
C HIS A 2 8.15 9.99 3.04
N ASP A 3 8.33 11.24 2.62
CA ASP A 3 7.30 12.20 2.13
C ASP A 3 6.55 11.81 0.83
N VAL A 4 6.13 10.54 0.70
CA VAL A 4 5.18 10.09 -0.34
C VAL A 4 3.84 10.81 -0.18
N LYS A 5 3.49 11.24 1.04
CA LYS A 5 2.31 12.09 1.27
C LYS A 5 2.40 13.41 0.50
N TRP A 6 3.55 14.10 0.57
CA TRP A 6 3.76 15.33 -0.18
C TRP A 6 3.75 15.09 -1.70
N LEU A 7 4.37 14.00 -2.16
CA LEU A 7 4.30 13.57 -3.55
C LEU A 7 2.84 13.38 -4.04
N ARG A 8 1.95 12.81 -3.22
CA ARG A 8 0.53 12.63 -3.58
C ARG A 8 -0.28 13.92 -3.55
N GLU A 9 0.04 14.82 -2.63
CA GLU A 9 -0.68 16.08 -2.44
C GLU A 9 -0.33 17.10 -3.53
N ASP A 10 0.95 17.20 -3.90
CA ASP A 10 1.42 18.11 -4.95
C ASP A 10 2.59 17.51 -5.76
N PRO A 11 2.28 16.63 -6.74
CA PRO A 11 3.29 16.01 -7.60
C PRO A 11 4.08 17.05 -8.42
N ALA A 12 3.43 18.16 -8.78
CA ALA A 12 4.05 19.22 -9.58
C ALA A 12 5.06 20.03 -8.77
N ALA A 13 4.73 20.37 -7.51
CA ALA A 13 5.68 21.02 -6.61
C ALA A 13 6.88 20.10 -6.28
N PHE A 14 6.66 18.79 -6.20
CA PHE A 14 7.72 17.81 -6.02
C PHE A 14 8.70 17.83 -7.20
N ASP A 15 8.21 17.72 -8.43
CA ASP A 15 9.05 17.78 -9.64
C ASP A 15 9.73 19.15 -9.79
N ALA A 16 9.04 20.25 -9.46
CA ALA A 16 9.63 21.58 -9.46
C ALA A 16 10.79 21.71 -8.44
N ALA A 17 10.66 21.11 -7.26
CA ALA A 17 11.73 21.08 -6.26
C ALA A 17 12.92 20.22 -6.71
N LEU A 18 12.68 19.12 -7.43
CA LEU A 18 13.72 18.29 -8.05
C LEU A 18 14.44 19.02 -9.18
N ALA A 19 13.71 19.71 -10.04
CA ALA A 19 14.27 20.51 -11.13
C ALA A 19 15.22 21.60 -10.62
N ARG A 20 14.91 22.24 -9.48
CA ARG A 20 15.80 23.20 -8.80
C ARG A 20 17.13 22.58 -8.35
N ARG A 21 17.18 21.26 -8.20
CA ARG A 21 18.37 20.47 -7.85
C ARG A 21 19.03 19.82 -9.07
N GLY A 22 18.52 20.07 -10.28
CA GLY A 22 19.02 19.46 -11.52
C GLY A 22 18.63 17.99 -11.70
N VAL A 23 17.61 17.52 -10.96
CA VAL A 23 17.10 16.15 -11.06
C VAL A 23 15.90 16.12 -12.01
N ALA A 24 15.82 15.09 -12.86
CA ALA A 24 14.71 14.89 -13.77
C ALA A 24 13.39 14.65 -13.02
N PRO A 25 12.23 15.05 -13.57
CA PRO A 25 10.93 14.78 -12.97
C PRO A 25 10.69 13.27 -12.87
N CYS A 26 10.25 12.81 -11.70
CA CYS A 26 9.99 11.40 -11.42
C CYS A 26 8.70 11.15 -10.63
N ALA A 27 7.93 12.22 -10.35
CA ALA A 27 6.70 12.12 -9.57
C ALA A 27 5.71 11.10 -10.15
N ALA A 28 5.53 11.09 -11.47
CA ALA A 28 4.58 10.21 -12.15
C ALA A 28 4.90 8.72 -11.95
N GLU A 29 6.18 8.34 -12.08
CA GLU A 29 6.64 6.96 -11.88
C GLU A 29 6.48 6.54 -10.42
N LEU A 30 6.86 7.40 -9.48
CA LEU A 30 6.70 7.16 -8.06
C LEU A 30 5.23 7.00 -7.64
N LEU A 31 4.32 7.77 -8.25
CA LEU A 31 2.88 7.63 -8.01
C LEU A 31 2.31 6.32 -8.56
N ALA A 32 2.80 5.85 -9.71
CA ALA A 32 2.40 4.56 -10.26
C ALA A 32 2.80 3.42 -9.30
N LEU A 33 4.05 3.45 -8.82
CA LEU A 33 4.55 2.48 -7.84
C LEU A 33 3.80 2.56 -6.50
N ASP A 34 3.49 3.76 -6.00
CA ASP A 34 2.67 3.93 -4.78
C ASP A 34 1.28 3.31 -4.96
N LYS A 35 0.66 3.48 -6.13
CA LYS A 35 -0.65 2.90 -6.42
C LYS A 35 -0.61 1.37 -6.43
N GLU A 36 0.39 0.78 -7.09
CA GLU A 36 0.56 -0.67 -7.13
C GLU A 36 0.82 -1.23 -5.74
N TRP A 37 1.70 -0.58 -4.97
CA TRP A 37 2.02 -1.00 -3.62
C TRP A 37 0.79 -1.00 -2.70
N ARG A 38 -0.02 0.05 -2.76
CA ARG A 38 -1.26 0.14 -1.97
C ARG A 38 -2.29 -0.91 -2.39
N ALA A 39 -2.39 -1.22 -3.68
CA ALA A 39 -3.26 -2.29 -4.17
C ALA A 39 -2.83 -3.67 -3.64
N LEU A 40 -1.51 -3.92 -3.60
CA LEU A 40 -0.95 -5.15 -3.02
C LEU A 40 -1.19 -5.21 -1.51
N GLU A 41 -0.99 -4.11 -0.80
CA GLU A 41 -1.25 -4.02 0.63
C GLU A 41 -2.71 -4.35 0.95
N THR A 42 -3.66 -3.77 0.21
CA THR A 42 -5.09 -4.10 0.36
C THR A 42 -5.35 -5.60 0.16
N ARG A 43 -4.82 -6.21 -0.91
CA ARG A 43 -5.00 -7.64 -1.18
C ARG A 43 -4.44 -8.52 -0.06
N VAL A 44 -3.26 -8.18 0.46
CA VAL A 44 -2.65 -8.92 1.58
C VAL A 44 -3.54 -8.84 2.83
N GLN A 45 -4.12 -7.67 3.12
CA GLN A 45 -5.03 -7.51 4.25
C GLN A 45 -6.33 -8.30 4.06
N GLU A 46 -6.90 -8.30 2.85
CA GLU A 46 -8.08 -9.08 2.50
C GLU A 46 -7.84 -10.59 2.64
N ASP A 47 -6.72 -11.09 2.12
CA ASP A 47 -6.32 -12.49 2.23
C ASP A 47 -6.10 -12.90 3.68
N GLN A 48 -5.47 -12.03 4.48
CA GLN A 48 -5.27 -12.28 5.91
C GLN A 48 -6.60 -12.31 6.67
N ALA A 49 -7.52 -11.40 6.36
CA ALA A 49 -8.86 -11.37 6.95
C ALA A 49 -9.65 -12.63 6.59
N LEU A 50 -9.58 -13.08 5.34
CA LEU A 50 -10.21 -14.31 4.88
C LEU A 50 -9.65 -15.53 5.61
N ARG A 51 -8.32 -15.66 5.69
CA ARG A 51 -7.65 -16.74 6.43
C ARG A 51 -8.11 -16.79 7.89
N ASN A 52 -8.11 -15.63 8.57
CA ASN A 52 -8.54 -15.55 9.97
C ASN A 52 -10.00 -15.97 10.16
N ARG A 53 -10.88 -15.56 9.23
CA ARG A 53 -12.29 -15.97 9.24
C ARG A 53 -12.44 -17.48 9.08
N LEU A 54 -11.77 -18.08 8.10
CA LEU A 54 -11.82 -19.51 7.85
C LEU A 54 -11.26 -20.31 9.03
N SER A 55 -10.14 -19.89 9.62
CA SER A 55 -9.58 -20.52 10.81
C SER A 55 -10.56 -20.51 11.99
N LYS A 56 -11.28 -19.40 12.18
CA LYS A 56 -12.31 -19.30 13.22
C LYS A 56 -13.50 -20.22 12.95
N GLU A 57 -13.99 -20.29 11.71
CA GLU A 57 -15.08 -21.19 11.31
C GLU A 57 -14.68 -22.66 11.49
N ILE A 58 -13.46 -23.04 11.13
CA ILE A 58 -12.94 -24.40 11.35
C ILE A 58 -12.82 -24.70 12.85
N GLY A 59 -12.27 -23.79 13.64
CA GLY A 59 -12.17 -23.94 15.09
C GLY A 59 -13.53 -24.10 15.77
N GLN A 60 -14.54 -23.33 15.33
CA GLN A 60 -15.93 -23.48 15.80
C GLN A 60 -16.53 -24.84 15.45
N ARG A 61 -16.19 -25.39 14.27
CA ARG A 61 -16.66 -26.72 13.86
C ARG A 61 -15.93 -27.88 14.52
N ARG A 62 -14.67 -27.69 14.96
CA ARG A 62 -13.91 -28.74 15.67
C ARG A 62 -14.30 -28.89 17.14
N GLY A 63 -14.98 -27.92 17.75
CA GLY A 63 -15.43 -27.99 19.16
C GLY A 63 -14.27 -28.18 20.16
N PRO A 64 -14.51 -28.08 21.48
CA PRO A 64 -13.50 -28.33 22.50
C PRO A 64 -13.09 -29.82 22.65
N ASP A 65 -13.65 -30.74 21.87
CA ASP A 65 -13.43 -32.19 22.00
C ASP A 65 -12.81 -32.79 20.73
N GLY A 66 -11.61 -32.32 20.39
CA GLY A 66 -10.65 -33.08 19.56
C GLY A 66 -9.63 -33.78 20.45
#